data_AF-A0A7R9WPL2-F1
#
_entry.id   AF-A0A7R9WPL2-F1
#
_cell.length_a   1.000
_cell.length_b   1.000
_cell.length_c   1.000
_cell.angle_alpha   90.00
_cell.angle_beta   90.00
_cell.angle_gamma   90.00
#
_symmetry.space_group_name_H-M   'P 1'
#
loop_
_entity.id
_entity.type
_entity.pdbx_description
1 polymer ?
#
loop_
_entity_poly.entity_id
_entity_poly.type
_entity_poly.pdbx_seq_one_letter_code
_entity_poly.pdbx_strand_id
1 'polypeptide(L)'
;MFSKPQTTLQLSAENNNSASKLPFWLDPGTRGGAIVLSVLLFVVPIIVYAVLTSPLFGLDGIEVGKYIGIGFTFILTILWVATYIFRVATKDMTYVSIAEQNIAEQNIMEMNIMEQRRVSILLHSIRATKTILRMTPC
;
A
#
# COMPACT_ATOMS: atom_id res chain seq x y z
N MET A 1 4.42 -40.12 2.49
CA MET A 1 3.35 -39.55 3.33
C MET A 1 4.00 -38.56 4.29
N PHE A 2 4.01 -37.27 3.93
CA PHE A 2 4.64 -36.20 4.73
C PHE A 2 3.67 -35.01 4.74
N SER A 3 3.06 -34.77 5.90
CA SER A 3 2.08 -33.70 6.11
C SER A 3 2.82 -32.38 6.36
N LYS A 4 2.55 -31.34 5.55
CA LYS A 4 2.95 -29.96 5.88
C LYS A 4 2.01 -29.43 6.96
N PRO A 5 2.49 -28.85 8.07
CA PRO A 5 1.61 -28.06 8.93
C PRO A 5 1.23 -26.77 8.19
N GLN A 6 -0.07 -26.64 7.89
CA GLN A 6 -0.65 -25.35 7.53
C GLN A 6 -0.73 -24.49 8.78
N THR A 7 0.24 -23.60 8.96
CA THR A 7 0.08 -22.46 9.86
C THR A 7 -0.84 -21.47 9.16
N THR A 8 -2.14 -21.74 9.22
CA THR A 8 -3.18 -20.76 8.88
C THR A 8 -3.18 -19.75 10.03
N LEU A 9 -2.51 -18.61 9.85
CA LEU A 9 -2.75 -17.42 10.66
C LEU A 9 -4.16 -16.91 10.31
N GLN A 10 -5.17 -17.56 10.87
CA GLN A 10 -6.48 -16.97 11.05
C GLN A 10 -6.38 -16.02 12.23
N LEU A 11 -6.05 -14.76 11.97
CA LEU A 11 -6.40 -13.69 12.89
C LEU A 11 -7.84 -13.30 12.55
N SER A 12 -8.73 -13.63 13.48
CA SER A 12 -10.17 -13.41 13.45
C SER A 12 -10.57 -12.06 12.87
N ALA A 13 -11.56 -12.15 11.99
CA ALA A 13 -12.54 -11.11 11.80
C ALA A 13 -13.21 -10.80 13.15
N GLU A 14 -13.00 -9.58 13.65
CA GLU A 14 -13.99 -8.89 14.45
C GLU A 14 -14.25 -7.50 13.87
N ASN A 15 -15.54 -7.25 13.71
CA ASN A 15 -16.21 -6.25 12.92
C ASN A 15 -16.34 -4.97 13.74
N ASN A 16 -15.78 -3.87 13.22
CA ASN A 16 -16.28 -2.53 13.46
C ASN A 16 -16.56 -1.85 12.10
N ASN A 17 -17.70 -2.24 11.51
CA ASN A 17 -18.62 -1.32 10.84
C ASN A 17 -18.66 0.02 11.60
N SER A 18 -18.64 1.22 11.01
CA SER A 18 -18.98 1.69 9.66
C SER A 18 -18.33 3.08 9.45
N ALA A 19 -18.39 3.59 8.21
CA ALA A 19 -18.02 4.94 7.74
C ALA A 19 -16.58 5.04 7.19
N SER A 20 -16.34 5.00 5.89
CA SER A 20 -17.15 5.57 4.81
C SER A 20 -16.89 4.82 3.50
N LYS A 21 -17.87 4.01 3.07
CA LYS A 21 -18.06 3.75 1.63
C LYS A 21 -18.52 5.07 1.03
N LEU A 22 -17.58 5.98 0.75
CA LEU A 22 -17.89 7.12 -0.09
C LEU A 22 -18.33 6.54 -1.44
N PRO A 23 -19.49 6.94 -1.97
CA PRO A 23 -19.94 6.48 -3.27
C PRO A 23 -18.84 6.74 -4.30
N PHE A 24 -18.73 5.90 -5.33
CA PHE A 24 -17.63 5.97 -6.33
C PHE A 24 -17.43 7.38 -6.95
N TRP A 25 -18.44 8.24 -6.84
CA TRP A 25 -18.46 9.66 -7.22
C TRP A 25 -17.59 10.58 -6.36
N LEU A 26 -17.31 10.24 -5.09
CA LEU A 26 -16.48 11.02 -4.16
C LEU A 26 -15.09 10.40 -3.93
N ASP A 27 -14.76 9.33 -4.65
CA ASP A 27 -13.43 8.71 -4.59
C ASP A 27 -12.51 9.36 -5.63
N PRO A 28 -11.55 10.21 -5.23
CA PRO A 28 -10.63 10.89 -6.15
C PRO A 28 -9.69 9.92 -6.89
N GLY A 29 -9.65 8.63 -6.51
CA GLY A 29 -8.86 7.60 -7.16
C GLY A 29 -9.54 6.89 -8.35
N THR A 30 -10.86 7.04 -8.53
CA THR A 30 -11.59 6.42 -9.64
C THR A 30 -11.79 7.43 -10.77
N ARG A 31 -11.60 7.03 -12.05
CA ARG A 31 -11.70 7.92 -13.23
C ARG A 31 -12.97 8.78 -13.26
N GLY A 32 -14.10 8.24 -12.78
CA GLY A 32 -15.35 9.00 -12.68
C GLY A 32 -15.40 9.96 -11.48
N GLY A 33 -14.84 9.58 -10.33
CA GLY A 33 -14.79 10.45 -9.14
C GLY A 33 -13.89 11.68 -9.35
N ALA A 34 -12.78 11.55 -10.08
CA ALA A 34 -11.95 12.70 -10.44
C ALA A 34 -12.71 13.73 -11.32
N ILE A 35 -13.53 13.26 -12.26
CA ILE A 35 -14.33 14.14 -13.12
C ILE A 35 -15.41 14.84 -12.29
N VAL A 36 -16.13 14.10 -11.46
CA VAL A 36 -17.18 14.65 -10.59
C VAL A 36 -16.61 15.66 -9.60
N LEU A 37 -15.48 15.34 -8.99
CA LEU A 37 -14.80 16.24 -8.05
C LEU A 37 -14.30 17.50 -8.76
N SER A 38 -13.80 17.40 -9.99
CA SER A 38 -13.39 18.58 -10.78
C SER A 38 -14.56 19.49 -11.16
N VAL A 39 -15.71 18.92 -11.55
CA VAL A 39 -16.93 19.68 -11.85
C VAL A 39 -17.47 20.31 -10.57
N LEU A 40 -17.51 19.56 -9.47
CA LEU A 40 -17.95 20.07 -8.17
C LEU A 40 -17.07 21.22 -7.69
N LEU A 41 -15.75 21.10 -7.82
CA LEU A 41 -14.79 22.15 -7.44
C LEU A 41 -15.03 23.46 -8.20
N PHE A 42 -15.51 23.39 -9.43
CA PHE A 42 -15.86 24.56 -10.25
C PHE A 42 -17.23 25.15 -9.88
N VAL A 43 -18.19 24.30 -9.52
CA VAL A 43 -19.54 24.70 -9.12
C VAL A 43 -19.56 25.36 -7.73
N VAL A 44 -18.71 24.90 -6.80
CA VAL A 44 -18.62 25.45 -5.43
C VAL A 44 -18.42 26.97 -5.38
N PRO A 45 -17.41 27.58 -6.03
CA PRO A 45 -17.23 29.04 -5.97
C PRO A 45 -18.40 29.83 -6.56
N ILE A 46 -19.12 29.27 -7.55
CA ILE A 46 -20.31 29.89 -8.14
C ILE A 46 -21.48 29.92 -7.14
N ILE A 47 -21.71 28.80 -6.44
CA ILE A 47 -22.75 28.71 -5.41
C ILE A 47 -22.41 29.66 -4.25
N VAL A 48 -21.16 29.66 -3.81
CA VAL A 48 -20.70 30.53 -2.72
C VAL A 48 -20.91 32.00 -3.09
N TYR A 49 -20.52 32.43 -4.30
CA TYR A 49 -20.79 33.80 -4.77
C TYR A 49 -22.29 34.12 -4.77
N ALA A 50 -23.12 33.23 -5.32
CA ALA A 50 -24.57 33.42 -5.39
C ALA A 50 -25.22 33.54 -3.99
N VAL A 51 -24.73 32.80 -3.00
CA VAL A 51 -25.23 32.85 -1.62
C VAL A 51 -24.78 34.14 -0.91
N LEU A 52 -23.53 34.57 -1.07
CA LEU A 52 -23.04 35.80 -0.44
C LEU A 52 -23.67 37.08 -1.04
N THR A 53 -23.98 37.07 -2.34
CA THR A 53 -24.68 38.17 -3.03
C THR A 53 -26.21 38.06 -2.90
N SER A 54 -26.73 36.95 -2.38
CA SER A 54 -28.17 36.79 -2.15
C SER A 54 -28.69 37.83 -1.13
N PRO A 55 -30.00 38.15 -1.16
CA PRO A 55 -30.61 39.15 -0.29
C PRO A 55 -30.50 38.85 1.22
N LEU A 56 -29.99 37.67 1.61
CA LEU A 56 -29.72 37.29 2.99
C LEU A 56 -28.48 37.97 3.60
N PHE A 57 -27.46 38.26 2.78
CA PHE A 57 -26.21 38.89 3.24
C PHE A 57 -25.98 40.28 2.63
N GLY A 58 -26.54 40.56 1.44
CA GLY A 58 -26.52 41.91 0.85
C GLY A 58 -25.11 42.49 0.65
N LEU A 59 -24.09 41.63 0.60
CA LEU A 59 -22.69 42.04 0.47
C LEU A 59 -22.41 42.49 -0.96
N ASP A 60 -21.59 43.55 -1.08
CA ASP A 60 -21.24 44.13 -2.37
C ASP A 60 -20.52 43.08 -3.24
N GLY A 61 -21.08 42.81 -4.43
CA GLY A 61 -20.62 41.73 -5.30
C GLY A 61 -19.17 41.91 -5.75
N ILE A 62 -18.67 43.15 -5.76
CA ILE A 62 -17.28 43.48 -6.07
C ILE A 62 -16.33 43.01 -4.96
N GLU A 63 -16.72 43.22 -3.71
CA GLU A 63 -15.89 42.82 -2.56
C GLU A 63 -15.89 41.31 -2.38
N VAL A 64 -17.06 40.68 -2.49
CA VAL A 64 -17.22 39.22 -2.44
C VAL A 64 -16.39 38.52 -3.52
N GLY A 65 -16.44 39.04 -4.76
CA GLY A 65 -15.66 38.48 -5.88
C GLY A 65 -14.15 38.47 -5.62
N LYS A 66 -13.62 39.55 -5.02
CA LYS A 66 -12.20 39.64 -4.64
C LYS A 66 -11.81 38.58 -3.61
N TYR A 67 -12.63 38.41 -2.57
CA TYR A 67 -12.37 37.41 -1.52
C TYR A 67 -12.50 35.97 -2.02
N ILE A 68 -13.52 35.67 -2.86
CA ILE A 68 -13.70 34.34 -3.46
C ILE A 68 -12.51 34.00 -4.36
N GLY A 69 -12.03 34.94 -5.18
CA GLY A 69 -10.93 34.70 -6.11
C GLY A 69 -9.63 34.37 -5.39
N ILE A 70 -9.31 35.12 -4.34
CA ILE A 70 -8.12 34.88 -3.51
C ILE A 70 -8.25 33.57 -2.75
N GLY A 71 -9.41 33.32 -2.12
CA GLY A 71 -9.65 32.11 -1.34
C GLY A 71 -9.58 30.83 -2.20
N PHE A 72 -10.23 30.82 -3.36
CA PHE A 72 -10.21 29.69 -4.28
C PHE A 72 -8.79 29.39 -4.79
N THR A 73 -8.05 30.43 -5.21
CA THR A 73 -6.68 30.27 -5.71
C THR A 73 -5.74 29.71 -4.64
N PHE A 74 -5.89 30.17 -3.38
CA PHE A 74 -5.07 29.70 -2.27
C PHE A 74 -5.33 28.22 -1.95
N ILE A 75 -6.60 27.82 -1.86
CA ILE A 75 -6.99 26.42 -1.63
C ILE A 75 -6.48 25.52 -2.75
N LEU A 76 -6.64 25.94 -4.02
CA LEU A 76 -6.17 25.18 -5.16
C LEU A 76 -4.64 25.00 -5.15
N THR A 77 -3.90 26.03 -4.72
CA THR A 77 -2.44 25.98 -4.58
C THR A 77 -2.01 24.99 -3.50
N ILE A 78 -2.69 24.97 -2.34
CA ILE A 78 -2.43 23.98 -1.28
C ILE A 78 -2.73 22.57 -1.77
N LEU A 79 -3.85 22.36 -2.45
CA LEU A 79 -4.25 21.06 -3.00
C LEU A 79 -3.22 20.55 -4.04
N TRP A 80 -2.71 21.46 -4.86
CA TRP A 80 -1.66 21.16 -5.84
C TRP A 80 -0.33 20.78 -5.17
N VAL A 81 0.07 21.51 -4.12
CA VAL A 81 1.26 21.18 -3.32
C VAL A 81 1.09 19.86 -2.58
N ALA A 82 -0.09 19.59 -2.01
CA ALA A 82 -0.40 18.33 -1.36
C ALA A 82 -0.23 17.13 -2.31
N THR A 83 -0.63 17.26 -3.58
CA THR A 83 -0.37 16.24 -4.62
C THR A 83 1.12 15.89 -4.73
N TYR A 84 2.03 16.88 -4.67
CA TYR A 84 3.47 16.60 -4.70
C TYR A 84 3.96 15.91 -3.43
N ILE A 85 3.43 16.28 -2.26
CA ILE A 85 3.75 15.61 -0.99
C ILE A 85 3.32 14.14 -1.02
N PHE A 86 2.08 13.84 -1.43
CA PHE A 86 1.58 12.46 -1.51
C PHE A 86 2.34 11.62 -2.55
N ARG A 87 2.77 12.25 -3.65
CA ARG A 87 3.67 11.62 -4.62
C ARG A 87 5.01 11.22 -4.01
N VAL A 88 5.56 12.01 -3.11
CA VAL A 88 6.83 11.72 -2.42
C VAL A 88 6.65 10.71 -1.29
N ALA A 89 5.58 10.83 -0.49
CA ALA A 89 5.33 9.98 0.68
C ALA A 89 4.99 8.54 0.31
N THR A 90 4.40 8.30 -0.86
CA THR A 90 4.10 6.93 -1.34
C THR A 90 5.38 6.14 -1.68
N LYS A 91 6.55 6.79 -1.71
CA LYS A 91 7.82 6.16 -2.11
C LYS A 91 8.47 5.31 -1.00
N ASP A 92 8.05 5.43 0.26
CA ASP A 92 8.76 4.82 1.40
C ASP A 92 8.15 3.52 1.95
N MET A 93 7.02 3.04 1.43
CA MET A 93 6.38 1.80 1.92
C MET A 93 6.92 0.50 1.31
N THR A 94 7.68 0.59 0.22
CA THR A 94 8.15 -0.60 -0.52
C THR A 94 9.47 -1.17 0.01
N TYR A 95 10.27 -0.38 0.76
CA TYR A 95 11.57 -0.86 1.23
C TYR A 95 11.49 -1.82 2.42
N VAL A 96 10.51 -1.63 3.31
CA VAL A 96 10.36 -2.48 4.50
C VAL A 96 9.84 -3.87 4.13
N SER A 97 8.89 -3.95 3.18
CA SER A 97 8.34 -5.23 2.72
C SER A 97 9.33 -6.05 1.88
N ILE A 98 10.18 -5.38 1.07
CA ILE A 98 11.21 -6.06 0.28
C ILE A 98 12.32 -6.61 1.18
N ALA A 99 12.75 -5.88 2.22
CA ALA A 99 13.82 -6.35 3.11
C ALA A 99 13.43 -7.65 3.83
N GLU A 100 12.21 -7.73 4.36
CA GLU A 100 11.71 -8.91 5.07
C GLU A 100 11.53 -10.12 4.14
N GLN A 101 11.03 -9.90 2.91
CA GLN A 101 10.89 -10.97 1.93
C GLN A 101 12.24 -11.57 1.51
N ASN A 102 13.28 -10.75 1.31
CA ASN A 102 14.61 -11.25 0.96
C ASN A 102 15.25 -12.07 2.09
N ILE A 103 15.01 -11.69 3.35
CA ILE A 103 15.52 -12.42 4.51
C ILE A 103 14.85 -13.80 4.61
N ALA A 104 13.54 -13.91 4.34
CA ALA A 104 12.83 -15.18 4.33
C ALA A 104 13.36 -16.15 3.25
N GLU A 105 13.59 -15.66 2.04
CA GLU A 105 14.16 -16.46 0.93
C GLU A 105 15.59 -16.93 1.22
N GLN A 106 16.42 -16.08 1.86
CA GLN A 106 17.78 -16.46 2.29
C GLN A 106 17.75 -17.59 3.33
N ASN A 107 16.87 -17.53 4.32
CA ASN A 107 16.75 -18.56 5.35
C ASN A 107 16.31 -19.93 4.78
N ILE A 108 15.44 -19.93 3.76
CA ILE A 108 15.01 -21.17 3.08
C ILE A 108 16.17 -21.78 2.28
N MET A 109 16.97 -20.96 1.60
CA MET A 109 18.14 -21.43 0.86
C MET A 109 19.18 -22.05 1.80
N GLU A 110 19.48 -21.40 2.92
CA GLU A 110 20.39 -21.91 3.95
C GLU A 110 19.90 -23.26 4.52
N MET A 111 18.60 -23.40 4.79
CA MET A 111 18.03 -24.67 5.25
C MET A 111 18.19 -25.79 4.20
N ASN A 112 17.96 -25.49 2.91
CA ASN A 112 18.12 -26.47 1.83
C ASN A 112 19.59 -26.86 1.62
N ILE A 113 20.52 -25.91 1.71
CA ILE A 113 21.97 -26.18 1.62
C ILE A 113 22.42 -27.09 2.77
N MET A 114 21.93 -26.84 3.98
CA MET A 114 22.23 -27.68 5.15
C MET A 114 21.73 -29.11 4.97
N GLU A 115 20.54 -29.29 4.40
CA GLU A 115 19.98 -30.62 4.11
C GLU A 115 20.79 -31.36 3.04
N GLN A 116 21.18 -30.68 1.95
CA GLN A 116 22.04 -31.26 0.92
C GLN A 116 23.41 -31.67 1.47
N ARG A 117 23.97 -30.86 2.39
CA ARG A 117 25.24 -31.18 3.08
C ARG A 117 25.12 -32.42 3.96
N ARG A 118 24.01 -32.59 4.69
CA ARG A 118 23.78 -33.78 5.52
C ARG A 118 23.74 -35.05 4.66
N VAL A 119 23.05 -35.01 3.53
CA VAL A 119 22.98 -36.15 2.59
C VAL A 119 24.35 -36.49 2.00
N SER A 120 25.16 -35.50 1.63
CA SER A 120 26.49 -35.73 1.07
C SER A 120 27.46 -36.36 2.08
N ILE A 121 27.42 -35.93 3.34
CA ILE A 121 28.22 -36.50 4.44
C ILE A 121 27.83 -37.96 4.69
N LEU A 122 26.53 -38.27 4.74
CA LEU A 122 26.04 -39.64 4.92
C LEU A 122 26.43 -40.55 3.76
N LEU A 123 26.36 -40.06 2.52
CA LEU A 123 26.85 -40.81 1.37
C LEU A 123 28.35 -41.09 1.45
N HIS A 124 29.13 -40.11 1.91
CA HIS A 124 30.57 -40.28 2.10
C HIS A 124 30.89 -41.32 3.19
N SER A 125 30.17 -41.29 4.33
CA SER A 125 30.37 -42.27 5.41
C SER A 125 29.96 -43.69 4.98
N ILE A 126 28.82 -43.86 4.29
CA ILE A 126 28.39 -45.16 3.75
C ILE A 126 29.40 -45.69 2.72
N ARG A 127 29.93 -44.83 1.85
CA ARG A 127 30.94 -45.21 0.86
C ARG A 127 32.26 -45.61 1.51
N ALA A 128 32.68 -44.92 2.58
CA ALA A 128 33.86 -45.27 3.35
C ALA A 128 33.69 -46.65 4.02
N THR A 129 32.56 -46.91 4.68
CA THR A 129 32.26 -48.21 5.30
C THR A 129 32.17 -49.34 4.26
N LYS A 130 31.55 -49.09 3.11
CA LYS A 130 31.47 -50.08 2.01
C LYS A 130 32.84 -50.40 1.42
N THR A 131 33.75 -49.43 1.34
CA THR A 131 35.13 -49.64 0.88
C THR A 131 35.94 -50.46 1.87
N ILE A 132 35.80 -50.20 3.18
CA ILE A 132 36.47 -50.97 4.23
C ILE A 132 35.96 -52.42 4.27
N LEU A 133 34.65 -52.66 4.14
CA LEU A 133 34.07 -54.00 4.13
C LEU A 133 34.51 -54.83 2.90
N ARG A 134 34.94 -54.18 1.81
CA ARG A 134 35.43 -54.83 0.60
C ARG A 134 36.93 -55.17 0.66
N MET A 135 37.65 -54.66 1.66
CA MET A 135 39.10 -54.85 1.85
C MET A 135 39.46 -55.86 2.94
N THR A 136 38.49 -56.52 3.59
CA THR A 136 38.73 -57.68 4.46
C THR A 136 38.65 -58.98 3.62
N PRO A 137 39.78 -59.57 3.19
CA PRO A 137 39.80 -60.95 2.71
C PRO A 137 39.64 -61.91 3.91
N CYS A 138 38.74 -62.90 3.77
CA CYS A 138 38.85 -64.16 4.51
C CYS A 138 39.94 -65.02 3.89
#